data_AF-A0A5B1QNP3-F1
#
_entry.id   AF-A0A5B1QNP3-F1
#
_cell.length_a   1.000
_cell.length_b   1.000
_cell.length_c   1.000
_cell.angle_alpha   90.00
_cell.angle_beta   90.00
_cell.angle_gamma   90.00
#
_symmetry.space_group_name_H-M   'P 1'
#
loop_
_entity.id
_entity.type
_entity.pdbx_description
1 polymer ?
#
loop_
_entity_poly.entity_id
_entity_poly.type
_entity_poly.pdbx_seq_one_letter_code
_entity_poly.pdbx_strand_id
1 'polypeptide(L)'
;MQVAGLNNLFKKANVHAPDLIVSRSAEAVPEYGNPSLFPGMFPTLYPYAVGGFEVRGRKVAVSMRDQADYSFDLHDRAFRYHYSYMFVVLNIIQRRTGHLQAYFTVQRSKFLEVADEFRKLDCETVKSTAKRIETEGFSAEPSREELVMKKLLNEVRTVSAKVPGSAASKVFVRNEIRSYMGMKGMPQIFLTINPNPHHSPIFQVMAGDETVDLGVRFPQLAAGPERARRLAKDPVAAADFFDFSIKCIFECLFGWDYGRNESSERGGILGHLDAFYGTAE
;
A
#
# COMPACT_ATOMS: atom_id res chain seq x y z
N MET A 1 -41.98 -1.81 3.58
CA MET A 1 -42.11 -0.82 2.48
C MET A 1 -41.10 -1.20 1.39
N GLN A 2 -41.27 -2.39 0.79
CA GLN A 2 -41.55 -2.59 -0.64
C GLN A 2 -40.70 -1.74 -1.61
N VAL A 3 -39.58 -2.36 -2.04
CA VAL A 3 -39.16 -2.55 -3.44
C VAL A 3 -39.83 -1.60 -4.45
N ALA A 4 -39.26 -0.41 -4.65
CA ALA A 4 -39.71 0.51 -5.70
C ALA A 4 -38.58 1.04 -6.61
N GLY A 5 -37.31 0.75 -6.30
CA GLY A 5 -36.17 1.36 -7.01
C GLY A 5 -35.70 0.66 -8.29
N LEU A 6 -36.01 -0.62 -8.49
CA LEU A 6 -35.41 -1.44 -9.58
C LEU A 6 -36.29 -1.62 -10.82
N ASN A 7 -37.56 -1.18 -10.78
CA ASN A 7 -38.51 -1.44 -11.88
C ASN A 7 -38.29 -0.59 -13.14
N ASN A 8 -37.41 0.43 -13.10
CA ASN A 8 -37.19 1.33 -14.24
C ASN A 8 -36.01 0.95 -15.14
N LEU A 9 -35.21 -0.08 -14.80
CA LEU A 9 -34.03 -0.46 -15.59
C LEU A 9 -34.27 -1.59 -16.59
N PHE A 10 -35.43 -2.26 -16.55
CA PHE A 10 -35.76 -3.33 -17.49
C PHE A 10 -37.03 -2.98 -18.29
N LYS A 11 -36.86 -2.51 -19.53
CA LYS A 11 -37.92 -2.64 -20.54
C LYS A 11 -38.09 -4.15 -20.82
N LYS A 12 -39.10 -4.76 -20.16
CA LYS A 12 -39.49 -6.18 -20.29
C LYS A 12 -38.28 -7.13 -20.29
N ALA A 13 -37.70 -7.40 -19.11
CA ALA A 13 -36.80 -8.53 -18.97
C ALA A 13 -37.58 -9.82 -19.25
N ASN A 14 -37.12 -10.59 -20.22
CA ASN A 14 -37.54 -11.96 -20.45
C ASN A 14 -37.45 -12.73 -19.13
N VAL A 15 -38.51 -13.47 -18.77
CA VAL A 15 -38.66 -14.24 -17.51
C VAL A 15 -37.63 -15.37 -17.35
N HIS A 16 -36.67 -15.49 -18.27
CA HIS A 16 -35.63 -16.52 -18.34
C HIS A 16 -34.19 -15.98 -18.37
N ALA A 17 -33.96 -14.66 -18.19
CA ALA A 17 -32.60 -14.15 -18.13
C ALA A 17 -31.99 -14.42 -16.74
N PRO A 18 -30.76 -14.96 -16.65
CA PRO A 18 -30.10 -15.21 -15.38
C PRO A 18 -29.79 -13.90 -14.64
N ASP A 19 -29.95 -13.90 -13.32
CA ASP A 19 -29.69 -12.74 -12.44
C ASP A 19 -28.20 -12.35 -12.39
N LEU A 20 -27.29 -13.29 -12.69
CA LEU A 20 -25.84 -13.07 -12.74
C LEU A 20 -25.22 -13.89 -13.88
N ILE A 21 -24.49 -13.23 -14.77
CA ILE A 21 -23.72 -13.88 -15.85
C ILE A 21 -22.23 -13.74 -15.52
N VAL A 22 -21.58 -14.86 -15.22
CA VAL A 22 -20.12 -14.91 -15.04
C VAL A 22 -19.49 -15.49 -16.31
N SER A 23 -18.97 -14.62 -17.17
CA SER A 23 -18.25 -15.02 -18.38
C SER A 23 -16.86 -15.56 -18.03
N ARG A 24 -16.51 -16.74 -18.54
CA ARG A 24 -15.16 -17.31 -18.45
C ARG A 24 -14.50 -17.24 -19.83
N SER A 25 -13.24 -16.82 -19.88
CA SER A 25 -12.42 -16.85 -21.09
C SER A 25 -11.06 -17.47 -20.75
N ALA A 26 -10.45 -18.10 -21.74
CA ALA A 26 -9.04 -18.52 -21.67
C ALA A 26 -8.09 -17.34 -21.93
N GLU A 27 -8.61 -16.21 -22.42
CA GLU A 27 -7.83 -15.01 -22.71
C GLU A 27 -7.74 -14.11 -21.47
N ALA A 28 -6.53 -13.63 -21.19
CA ALA A 28 -6.27 -12.70 -20.10
C ALA A 28 -6.90 -11.33 -20.39
N VAL A 29 -7.60 -10.76 -19.41
CA VAL A 29 -8.17 -9.42 -19.51
C VAL A 29 -7.08 -8.37 -19.28
N PRO A 30 -6.95 -7.34 -20.13
CA PRO A 30 -5.96 -6.28 -19.93
C PRO A 30 -6.27 -5.51 -18.65
N GLU A 31 -5.24 -5.31 -17.83
CA GLU A 31 -5.35 -4.53 -16.58
C GLU A 31 -5.26 -3.02 -16.82
N TYR A 32 -4.38 -2.57 -17.72
CA TYR A 32 -4.13 -1.15 -17.98
C TYR A 32 -5.20 -0.54 -18.87
N GLY A 33 -5.70 0.63 -18.48
CA GLY A 33 -6.64 1.40 -19.29
C GLY A 33 -7.96 0.69 -19.52
N ASN A 34 -8.39 -0.15 -18.55
CA ASN A 34 -9.61 -0.94 -18.59
C ASN A 34 -10.60 -0.49 -17.50
N PRO A 35 -11.51 0.46 -17.82
CA PRO A 35 -12.47 0.98 -16.85
C PRO A 35 -13.46 -0.05 -16.32
N SER A 36 -13.70 -1.12 -17.08
CA SER A 36 -14.67 -2.16 -16.75
C SER A 36 -14.09 -3.26 -15.87
N LEU A 37 -12.77 -3.26 -15.62
CA LEU A 37 -12.10 -4.32 -14.87
C LEU A 37 -12.64 -4.47 -13.44
N PHE A 38 -12.61 -3.40 -12.66
CA PHE A 38 -13.07 -3.43 -11.26
C PHE A 38 -14.57 -3.63 -11.11
N PRO A 39 -15.42 -2.95 -11.90
CA PRO A 39 -16.85 -3.25 -11.87
C PRO A 39 -17.17 -4.69 -12.27
N GLY A 40 -16.41 -5.30 -13.19
CA GLY A 40 -16.55 -6.70 -13.55
C GLY A 40 -16.05 -7.68 -12.47
N MET A 41 -14.98 -7.34 -11.74
CA MET A 41 -14.45 -8.17 -10.65
C MET A 41 -15.30 -8.10 -9.38
N PHE A 42 -15.94 -6.96 -9.11
CA PHE A 42 -16.66 -6.69 -7.87
C PHE A 42 -18.07 -6.14 -8.12
N PRO A 43 -18.97 -6.92 -8.75
CA PRO A 43 -20.32 -6.45 -9.10
C PRO A 43 -21.14 -6.02 -7.86
N THR A 44 -20.86 -6.59 -6.69
CA THR A 44 -21.49 -6.20 -5.41
C THR A 44 -21.05 -4.83 -4.90
N LEU A 45 -19.84 -4.39 -5.25
CA LEU A 45 -19.34 -3.05 -4.92
C LEU A 45 -19.68 -2.02 -6.01
N TYR A 46 -19.89 -2.47 -7.24
CA TYR A 46 -20.20 -1.65 -8.41
C TYR A 46 -21.53 -2.10 -9.06
N PRO A 47 -22.68 -1.93 -8.38
CA PRO A 47 -23.96 -2.49 -8.83
C PRO A 47 -24.44 -1.96 -10.19
N TYR A 48 -23.96 -0.78 -10.60
CA TYR A 48 -24.30 -0.13 -11.86
C TYR A 48 -23.21 -0.25 -12.93
N ALA A 49 -22.17 -1.05 -12.69
CA ALA A 49 -21.01 -1.20 -13.56
C ALA A 49 -20.27 0.13 -13.90
N VAL A 50 -20.43 1.17 -13.08
CA VAL A 50 -19.79 2.48 -13.23
C VAL A 50 -18.91 2.79 -12.02
N GLY A 51 -18.04 3.81 -12.14
CA GLY A 51 -17.18 4.22 -11.03
C GLY A 51 -15.88 3.41 -10.88
N GLY A 52 -15.57 2.54 -11.85
CA GLY A 52 -14.29 1.84 -11.93
C GLY A 52 -13.09 2.78 -12.07
N PHE A 53 -11.88 2.21 -12.01
CA PHE A 53 -10.64 2.97 -12.18
C PHE A 53 -10.42 3.40 -13.64
N GLU A 54 -9.54 4.38 -13.88
CA GLU A 54 -9.06 4.74 -15.24
C GLU A 54 -10.16 5.11 -16.26
N VAL A 55 -11.33 5.56 -15.79
CA VAL A 55 -12.43 6.02 -16.65
C VAL A 55 -11.97 7.19 -17.51
N ARG A 56 -12.03 7.02 -18.83
CA ARG A 56 -11.71 8.07 -19.80
C ARG A 56 -12.76 9.18 -19.77
N GLY A 57 -12.34 10.43 -19.98
CA GLY A 57 -13.25 11.58 -20.04
C GLY A 57 -13.62 12.18 -18.69
N ARG A 58 -12.97 11.79 -17.59
CA ARG A 58 -13.07 12.53 -16.32
C ARG A 58 -12.50 13.94 -16.50
N LYS A 59 -13.16 14.94 -15.91
CA LYS A 59 -12.68 16.33 -15.91
C LYS A 59 -11.32 16.48 -15.23
N VAL A 60 -11.11 15.71 -14.15
CA VAL A 60 -9.86 15.66 -13.39
C VAL A 60 -9.35 14.23 -13.41
N ALA A 61 -8.09 14.04 -13.79
CA ALA A 61 -7.44 12.76 -13.70
C ALA A 61 -7.27 12.39 -12.21
N VAL A 62 -7.69 11.18 -11.83
CA VAL A 62 -7.55 10.67 -10.47
C VAL A 62 -6.60 9.48 -10.54
N SER A 63 -5.58 9.46 -9.67
CA SER A 63 -4.67 8.33 -9.63
C SER A 63 -5.37 7.09 -9.07
N MET A 64 -4.82 5.91 -9.36
CA MET A 64 -5.37 4.68 -8.79
C MET A 64 -5.31 4.66 -7.25
N ARG A 65 -4.30 5.30 -6.65
CA ARG A 65 -4.19 5.39 -5.19
C ARG A 65 -5.28 6.28 -4.62
N ASP A 66 -5.40 7.51 -5.12
CA ASP A 66 -6.42 8.45 -4.62
C ASP A 66 -7.84 7.91 -4.76
N GLN A 67 -8.14 7.20 -5.86
CA GLN A 67 -9.44 6.58 -6.04
C GLN A 67 -9.65 5.37 -5.10
N ALA A 68 -8.60 4.62 -4.79
CA ALA A 68 -8.67 3.52 -3.81
C ALA A 68 -8.93 4.06 -2.41
N ASP A 69 -8.17 5.09 -2.00
CA ASP A 69 -8.33 5.77 -0.71
C ASP A 69 -9.76 6.33 -0.59
N TYR A 70 -10.23 7.05 -1.61
CA TYR A 70 -11.61 7.49 -1.69
C TYR A 70 -12.63 6.35 -1.55
N SER A 71 -12.38 5.20 -2.18
CA SER A 71 -13.28 4.04 -2.08
C SER A 71 -13.32 3.50 -0.65
N PHE A 72 -12.18 3.49 0.04
CA PHE A 72 -12.15 3.10 1.45
C PHE A 72 -12.87 4.10 2.32
N ASP A 73 -12.78 5.40 2.04
CA ASP A 73 -13.39 6.48 2.84
C ASP A 73 -14.89 6.69 2.60
N LEU A 74 -15.51 5.86 1.77
CA LEU A 74 -16.96 5.87 1.60
C LEU A 74 -17.68 5.55 2.91
N HIS A 75 -18.78 6.28 3.15
CA HIS A 75 -19.55 6.23 4.40
C HIS A 75 -20.06 4.82 4.75
N ASP A 76 -20.47 4.03 3.75
CA ASP A 76 -21.01 2.67 3.95
C ASP A 76 -19.94 1.62 4.27
N ARG A 77 -18.65 1.97 4.15
CA ARG A 77 -17.48 1.11 4.38
C ARG A 77 -17.47 -0.19 3.55
N ALA A 78 -18.31 -0.29 2.50
CA ALA A 78 -18.50 -1.53 1.75
C ALA A 78 -17.18 -2.05 1.14
N PHE A 79 -16.36 -1.14 0.63
CA PHE A 79 -15.07 -1.46 0.01
C PHE A 79 -14.03 -1.95 1.00
N ARG A 80 -13.94 -1.32 2.18
CA ARG A 80 -12.97 -1.73 3.22
C ARG A 80 -13.38 -3.01 3.95
N TYR A 81 -14.67 -3.35 3.96
CA TYR A 81 -15.18 -4.62 4.50
C TYR A 81 -15.18 -5.78 3.49
N HIS A 82 -14.94 -5.49 2.22
CA HIS A 82 -14.88 -6.54 1.21
C HIS A 82 -13.61 -7.40 1.38
N TYR A 83 -13.80 -8.71 1.52
CA TYR A 83 -12.76 -9.69 1.89
C TYR A 83 -11.50 -9.69 1.01
N SER A 84 -11.60 -9.27 -0.26
CA SER A 84 -10.48 -9.31 -1.22
C SER A 84 -10.19 -7.99 -1.94
N TYR A 85 -11.04 -6.96 -1.79
CA TYR A 85 -10.94 -5.75 -2.62
C TYR A 85 -9.62 -5.03 -2.36
N MET A 86 -9.32 -4.77 -1.09
CA MET A 86 -8.08 -4.13 -0.65
C MET A 86 -6.84 -4.87 -1.14
N PHE A 87 -6.84 -6.21 -1.06
CA PHE A 87 -5.72 -7.03 -1.50
C PHE A 87 -5.48 -6.95 -3.01
N VAL A 88 -6.56 -6.98 -3.82
CA VAL A 88 -6.48 -6.86 -5.28
C VAL A 88 -5.98 -5.48 -5.70
N VAL A 89 -6.54 -4.42 -5.10
CA VAL A 89 -6.11 -3.04 -5.35
C VAL A 89 -4.62 -2.86 -5.03
N LEU A 90 -4.19 -3.31 -3.84
CA LEU A 90 -2.79 -3.23 -3.41
C LEU A 90 -1.86 -4.00 -4.36
N ASN A 91 -2.24 -5.22 -4.77
CA ASN A 91 -1.45 -6.02 -5.71
C ASN A 91 -1.25 -5.31 -7.04
N ILE A 92 -2.32 -4.72 -7.59
CA ILE A 92 -2.25 -3.97 -8.83
C ILE A 92 -1.33 -2.75 -8.67
N ILE A 93 -1.48 -1.98 -7.59
CA ILE A 93 -0.61 -0.81 -7.31
C ILE A 93 0.86 -1.23 -7.21
N GLN A 94 1.17 -2.33 -6.51
CA GLN A 94 2.53 -2.85 -6.37
C GLN A 94 3.10 -3.31 -7.71
N ARG A 95 2.34 -4.09 -8.49
CA ARG A 95 2.74 -4.56 -9.82
C ARG A 95 3.01 -3.39 -10.78
N ARG A 96 2.11 -2.40 -10.80
CA ARG A 96 2.27 -1.18 -11.61
C ARG A 96 3.49 -0.36 -11.19
N THR A 97 3.73 -0.23 -9.88
CA THR A 97 4.92 0.44 -9.36
C THR A 97 6.19 -0.28 -9.83
N GLY A 98 6.23 -1.61 -9.73
CA GLY A 98 7.34 -2.41 -10.24
C GLY A 98 7.57 -2.25 -11.74
N HIS A 99 6.51 -2.33 -12.56
CA HIS A 99 6.59 -2.14 -14.01
C HIS A 99 7.10 -0.75 -14.41
N LEU A 100 6.55 0.30 -13.80
CA LEU A 100 6.92 1.68 -14.10
C LEU A 100 8.39 1.97 -13.75
N GLN A 101 8.84 1.46 -12.60
CA GLN A 101 10.23 1.64 -12.17
C GLN A 101 11.21 0.80 -13.01
N ALA A 102 10.80 -0.40 -13.43
CA ALA A 102 11.55 -1.17 -14.43
C ALA A 102 11.74 -0.38 -15.71
N TYR A 103 10.66 0.22 -16.19
CA TYR A 103 10.67 1.06 -17.38
C TYR A 103 11.58 2.29 -17.24
N PHE A 104 11.56 3.00 -16.11
CA PHE A 104 12.39 4.19 -15.92
C PHE A 104 13.86 3.89 -15.64
N THR A 105 14.14 2.80 -14.92
CA THR A 105 15.52 2.41 -14.56
C THR A 105 16.29 2.00 -15.80
N VAL A 106 15.65 1.21 -16.67
CA VAL A 106 16.25 0.82 -17.93
C VAL A 106 16.02 1.97 -18.92
N GLN A 107 16.96 2.93 -18.96
CA GLN A 107 16.93 4.02 -19.95
C GLN A 107 16.53 3.48 -21.33
N ARG A 108 15.57 4.12 -22.02
CA ARG A 108 15.06 3.67 -23.33
C ARG A 108 16.19 3.39 -24.35
N SER A 109 17.32 4.09 -24.24
CA SER A 109 18.53 3.89 -25.04
C SER A 109 19.30 2.59 -24.72
N LYS A 110 19.29 2.15 -23.45
CA LYS A 110 19.95 0.93 -22.98
C LYS A 110 19.02 -0.28 -22.92
N PHE A 111 17.70 -0.07 -23.03
CA PHE A 111 16.71 -1.15 -22.93
C PHE A 111 16.93 -2.27 -23.94
N LEU A 112 17.18 -1.93 -25.21
CA LEU A 112 17.43 -2.95 -26.24
C LEU A 112 18.71 -3.73 -25.96
N GLU A 113 19.79 -3.06 -25.54
CA GLU A 113 21.06 -3.70 -25.19
C GLU A 113 20.90 -4.66 -23.99
N VAL A 114 20.25 -4.19 -22.93
CA VAL A 114 20.03 -4.96 -21.70
C VAL A 114 19.06 -6.12 -21.94
N ALA A 115 17.98 -5.89 -22.70
CA ALA A 115 17.04 -6.94 -23.08
C ALA A 115 17.71 -8.03 -23.94
N ASP A 116 18.56 -7.64 -24.90
CA ASP A 116 19.32 -8.59 -25.72
C ASP A 116 20.38 -9.36 -24.91
N GLU A 117 21.03 -8.72 -23.93
CA GLU A 117 21.92 -9.41 -22.98
C GLU A 117 21.15 -10.42 -22.13
N PHE A 118 19.96 -10.07 -21.63
CA PHE A 118 19.13 -10.99 -20.85
C PHE A 118 18.51 -12.10 -21.68
N ARG A 119 18.15 -11.84 -22.94
CA ARG A 119 17.67 -12.87 -23.87
C ARG A 119 18.71 -13.96 -24.13
N LYS A 120 19.99 -13.61 -24.05
CA LYS A 120 21.12 -14.54 -24.24
C LYS A 120 21.41 -15.38 -23.00
N LEU A 121 20.78 -15.08 -21.86
CA LEU A 121 20.90 -15.89 -20.65
C LEU A 121 19.95 -17.07 -20.73
N ASP A 122 20.50 -18.28 -20.61
CA ASP A 122 19.68 -19.47 -20.43
C ASP A 122 19.17 -19.59 -18.99
N CYS A 123 17.96 -20.11 -18.83
CA CYS A 123 17.29 -20.22 -17.54
C CYS A 123 18.04 -21.15 -16.58
N GLU A 124 18.72 -22.18 -17.10
CA GLU A 124 19.53 -23.08 -16.27
C GLU A 124 20.82 -22.40 -15.79
N THR A 125 21.49 -21.64 -16.66
CA THR A 125 22.69 -20.85 -16.30
C THR A 125 22.38 -19.84 -15.20
N VAL A 126 21.23 -19.16 -15.26
CA VAL A 126 20.80 -18.23 -14.21
C VAL A 126 20.62 -18.95 -12.88
N LYS A 127 19.95 -20.12 -12.88
CA LYS A 127 19.71 -20.90 -11.66
C LYS A 127 20.99 -21.44 -11.05
N SER A 128 21.88 -22.01 -11.86
CA SER A 128 23.15 -22.57 -11.37
C SER A 128 24.07 -21.48 -10.82
N THR A 129 24.18 -20.36 -11.54
CA THR A 129 24.97 -19.20 -11.10
C THR A 129 24.41 -18.56 -9.84
N ALA A 130 23.08 -18.40 -9.75
CA ALA A 130 22.44 -17.87 -8.55
C ALA A 130 22.70 -18.76 -7.31
N LYS A 131 22.59 -20.08 -7.47
CA LYS A 131 22.86 -21.04 -6.38
C LYS A 131 24.32 -21.02 -5.93
N ARG A 132 25.26 -20.85 -6.87
CA ARG A 132 26.68 -20.66 -6.54
C ARG A 132 26.91 -19.37 -5.78
N ILE A 133 26.36 -18.25 -6.25
CA ILE A 133 26.48 -16.94 -5.57
C ILE A 133 25.87 -16.99 -4.16
N GLU A 134 24.77 -17.70 -3.97
CA GLU A 134 24.14 -17.88 -2.65
C GLU A 134 25.03 -18.67 -1.68
N THR A 135 25.74 -19.68 -2.18
CA THR A 135 26.56 -20.59 -1.36
C THR A 135 27.96 -20.02 -1.10
N GLU A 136 28.59 -19.44 -2.13
CA GLU A 136 30.00 -19.08 -2.16
C GLU A 136 30.24 -17.56 -2.24
N GLY A 137 29.20 -16.77 -2.50
CA GLY A 137 29.33 -15.35 -2.83
C GLY A 137 29.80 -15.11 -4.27
N PHE A 138 30.05 -13.84 -4.62
CA PHE A 138 30.68 -13.51 -5.89
C PHE A 138 32.17 -13.84 -5.83
N SER A 139 32.68 -14.52 -6.87
CA SER A 139 34.12 -14.77 -7.02
C SER A 139 34.91 -13.47 -7.14
N ALA A 140 36.16 -13.49 -6.67
CA ALA A 140 37.09 -12.35 -6.79
C ALA A 140 37.39 -12.02 -8.26
N GLU A 141 37.44 -13.03 -9.11
CA GLU A 141 37.51 -12.91 -10.57
C GLU A 141 36.19 -13.43 -11.18
N PRO A 142 35.20 -12.54 -11.35
CA PRO A 142 33.87 -12.97 -11.78
C PRO A 142 33.88 -13.43 -13.24
N SER A 143 33.25 -14.58 -13.50
CA SER A 143 33.04 -15.06 -14.87
C SER A 143 32.17 -14.07 -15.65
N ARG A 144 32.15 -14.19 -17.00
CA ARG A 144 31.27 -13.38 -17.84
C ARG A 144 29.79 -13.51 -17.41
N GLU A 145 29.36 -14.70 -17.04
CA GLU A 145 28.00 -14.98 -16.56
C GLU A 145 27.74 -14.31 -15.21
N GLU A 146 28.70 -14.33 -14.29
CA GLU A 146 28.60 -13.62 -13.01
C GLU A 146 28.56 -12.11 -13.17
N LEU A 147 29.33 -11.56 -14.12
CA LEU A 147 29.29 -10.13 -14.45
C LEU A 147 27.92 -9.72 -15.00
N VAL A 148 27.35 -10.51 -15.91
CA VAL A 148 25.99 -10.28 -16.44
C VAL A 148 24.95 -10.44 -15.34
N MET A 149 25.06 -11.46 -14.48
CA MET A 149 24.18 -11.64 -13.32
C MET A 149 24.30 -10.50 -12.31
N LYS A 150 25.50 -9.96 -12.09
CA LYS A 150 25.74 -8.80 -11.22
C LYS A 150 25.12 -7.53 -11.82
N LYS A 151 25.24 -7.33 -13.13
CA LYS A 151 24.56 -6.24 -13.87
C LYS A 151 23.04 -6.39 -13.73
N LEU A 152 22.49 -7.57 -14.02
CA LEU A 152 21.07 -7.89 -13.83
C LEU A 152 20.60 -7.59 -12.41
N LEU A 153 21.32 -8.08 -11.38
CA LEU A 153 20.98 -7.85 -9.99
C LEU A 153 21.03 -6.37 -9.61
N ASN A 154 21.99 -5.61 -10.13
CA ASN A 154 22.07 -4.17 -9.90
C ASN A 154 20.91 -3.41 -10.56
N GLU A 155 20.52 -3.78 -11.77
CA GLU A 155 19.35 -3.22 -12.44
C GLU A 155 18.07 -3.57 -11.64
N VAL A 156 17.87 -4.84 -11.27
CA VAL A 156 16.72 -5.29 -10.45
C VAL A 156 16.70 -4.61 -9.07
N ARG A 157 17.85 -4.41 -8.43
CA ARG A 157 17.97 -3.66 -7.17
C ARG A 157 17.56 -2.21 -7.34
N THR A 158 17.98 -1.58 -8.43
CA THR A 158 17.62 -0.18 -8.74
C THR A 158 16.12 -0.05 -8.95
N VAL A 159 15.52 -0.98 -9.71
CA VAL A 159 14.06 -1.04 -9.93
C VAL A 159 13.30 -1.27 -8.63
N SER A 160 13.77 -2.17 -7.77
CA SER A 160 13.08 -2.54 -6.54
C SER A 160 13.23 -1.51 -5.42
N ALA A 161 14.17 -0.56 -5.49
CA ALA A 161 14.41 0.45 -4.45
C ALA A 161 13.19 1.31 -4.12
N LYS A 162 12.28 1.50 -5.08
CA LYS A 162 11.03 2.26 -4.92
C LYS A 162 9.81 1.38 -4.63
N VAL A 163 9.99 0.06 -4.52
CA VAL A 163 8.97 -0.86 -4.04
C VAL A 163 9.06 -0.90 -2.51
N PRO A 164 8.02 -0.47 -1.77
CA PRO A 164 8.01 -0.50 -0.31
C PRO A 164 8.35 -1.90 0.22
N GLY A 165 9.17 -1.97 1.27
CA GLY A 165 9.56 -3.23 1.92
C GLY A 165 10.66 -4.04 1.20
N SER A 166 11.07 -3.65 0.00
CA SER A 166 12.17 -4.33 -0.70
C SER A 166 13.52 -4.17 0.00
N ALA A 167 14.46 -5.08 -0.26
CA ALA A 167 15.82 -4.96 0.28
C ALA A 167 16.50 -3.63 -0.12
N ALA A 168 16.24 -3.16 -1.34
CA ALA A 168 16.77 -1.90 -1.83
C ALA A 168 16.10 -0.68 -1.15
N SER A 169 14.80 -0.74 -0.87
CA SER A 169 14.10 0.28 -0.09
C SER A 169 14.66 0.39 1.34
N LYS A 170 14.98 -0.75 1.98
CA LYS A 170 15.64 -0.76 3.31
C LYS A 170 17.04 -0.12 3.27
N VAL A 171 17.80 -0.33 2.19
CA VAL A 171 19.11 0.32 2.00
C VAL A 171 18.94 1.83 1.79
N PHE A 172 17.95 2.25 1.01
CA PHE A 172 17.62 3.65 0.80
C PHE A 172 17.31 4.37 2.11
N VAL A 173 16.40 3.83 2.91
CA VAL A 173 16.06 4.35 4.26
C VAL A 173 17.29 4.45 5.16
N ARG A 174 18.17 3.44 5.14
CA ARG A 174 19.42 3.49 5.93
C ARG A 174 20.33 4.63 5.50
N ASN A 175 20.39 4.91 4.20
CA ASN A 175 21.18 6.03 3.69
C ASN A 175 20.56 7.37 4.08
N GLU A 176 19.23 7.51 4.08
CA GLU A 176 18.56 8.71 4.59
C GLU A 176 18.86 8.96 6.06
N ILE A 177 18.78 7.94 6.91
CA ILE A 177 19.14 8.03 8.33
C ILE A 177 20.61 8.49 8.49
N ARG A 178 21.53 7.96 7.67
CA ARG A 178 22.94 8.39 7.67
C ARG A 178 23.11 9.84 7.24
N SER A 179 22.38 10.28 6.23
CA SER A 179 22.38 11.68 5.80
C SER A 179 21.85 12.61 6.90
N TYR A 180 20.78 12.21 7.59
CA TYR A 180 20.29 12.91 8.77
C TYR A 180 21.35 13.02 9.86
N MET A 181 22.05 11.92 10.16
CA MET A 181 23.14 11.92 11.14
C MET A 181 24.29 12.86 10.77
N GLY A 182 24.61 12.95 9.47
CA GLY A 182 25.62 13.89 8.98
C GLY A 182 25.25 15.36 9.17
N MET A 183 23.95 15.70 9.09
CA MET A 183 23.47 17.09 9.21
C MET A 183 23.12 17.50 10.65
N LYS A 184 22.52 16.58 11.41
CA LYS A 184 21.91 16.84 12.73
C LYS A 184 22.66 16.18 13.89
N GLY A 185 23.70 15.41 13.59
CA GLY A 185 24.44 14.62 14.58
C GLY A 185 23.78 13.27 14.88
N MET A 186 24.38 12.53 15.81
CA MET A 186 23.92 11.19 16.17
C MET A 186 22.56 11.25 16.90
N PRO A 187 21.59 10.35 16.59
CA PRO A 187 20.32 10.31 17.30
C PRO A 187 20.55 10.02 18.78
N GLN A 188 19.97 10.86 19.64
CA GLN A 188 20.05 10.69 21.09
C GLN A 188 19.06 9.64 21.61
N ILE A 189 17.96 9.43 20.87
CA ILE A 189 16.88 8.52 21.25
C ILE A 189 16.57 7.61 20.06
N PHE A 190 16.50 6.32 20.34
CA PHE A 190 15.93 5.33 19.44
C PHE A 190 14.67 4.76 20.11
N LEU A 191 13.52 4.96 19.49
CA LEU A 191 12.21 4.66 20.10
C LEU A 191 11.34 3.88 19.11
N THR A 192 10.73 2.80 19.60
CA THR A 192 9.67 2.08 18.90
C THR A 192 8.35 2.36 19.59
N ILE A 193 7.40 2.95 18.86
CA ILE A 193 6.05 3.22 19.35
C ILE A 193 5.11 2.19 18.72
N ASN A 194 4.39 1.43 19.54
CA ASN A 194 3.45 0.40 19.09
C ASN A 194 2.06 0.62 19.73
N PRO A 195 1.24 1.55 19.20
CA PRO A 195 -0.11 1.78 19.69
C PRO A 195 -0.96 0.53 19.50
N ASN A 196 -1.64 0.08 20.55
CA ASN A 196 -2.46 -1.13 20.50
C ASN A 196 -3.95 -0.79 20.25
N PRO A 197 -4.49 -1.02 19.03
CA PRO A 197 -5.89 -0.73 18.73
C PRO A 197 -6.87 -1.61 19.53
N HIS A 198 -6.52 -2.85 19.86
CA HIS A 198 -7.42 -3.82 20.50
C HIS A 198 -7.94 -3.36 21.88
N HIS A 199 -7.14 -2.57 22.60
CA HIS A 199 -7.49 -2.04 23.92
C HIS A 199 -7.74 -0.53 23.93
N SER A 200 -7.74 0.11 22.77
CA SER A 200 -7.92 1.56 22.64
C SER A 200 -9.40 1.92 22.47
N PRO A 201 -9.99 2.74 23.36
CA PRO A 201 -11.33 3.29 23.16
C PRO A 201 -11.43 4.12 21.87
N ILE A 202 -10.37 4.85 21.52
CA ILE A 202 -10.29 5.67 20.31
C ILE A 202 -10.46 4.79 19.07
N PHE A 203 -9.74 3.66 19.03
CA PHE A 203 -9.89 2.72 17.92
C PHE A 203 -11.32 2.15 17.85
N GLN A 204 -11.96 1.82 18.98
CA GLN A 204 -13.33 1.30 18.95
C GLN A 204 -14.31 2.31 18.34
N VAL A 205 -14.17 3.60 18.66
CA VAL A 205 -14.96 4.67 18.03
C VAL A 205 -14.67 4.77 16.54
N MET A 206 -13.40 4.74 16.12
CA MET A 206 -13.02 4.77 14.70
C MET A 206 -13.57 3.56 13.93
N ALA A 207 -13.60 2.39 14.56
CA ALA A 207 -14.21 1.17 14.04
C ALA A 207 -15.76 1.22 13.98
N GLY A 208 -16.37 2.31 14.48
CA GLY A 208 -17.81 2.55 14.42
C GLY A 208 -18.59 2.13 15.66
N ASP A 209 -17.95 1.93 16.81
CA ASP A 209 -18.67 1.67 18.07
C ASP A 209 -19.20 2.97 18.68
N GLU A 210 -20.48 3.25 18.45
CA GLU A 210 -21.20 4.41 18.99
C GLU A 210 -21.47 4.31 20.51
N THR A 211 -21.24 3.16 21.13
CA THR A 211 -21.47 2.97 22.58
C THR A 211 -20.30 3.45 23.44
N VAL A 212 -19.15 3.75 22.83
CA VAL A 212 -17.95 4.19 23.54
C VAL A 212 -17.96 5.70 23.70
N ASP A 213 -18.14 6.16 24.94
CA ASP A 213 -18.02 7.57 25.30
C ASP A 213 -16.56 7.93 25.62
N LEU A 214 -15.93 8.79 24.80
CA LEU A 214 -14.57 9.27 25.03
C LEU A 214 -14.48 10.44 26.04
N GLY A 215 -15.62 10.98 26.48
CA GLY A 215 -15.67 12.04 27.49
C GLY A 215 -15.43 11.55 28.91
N VAL A 216 -15.55 10.24 29.16
CA VAL A 216 -15.29 9.64 30.46
C VAL A 216 -13.84 9.14 30.57
N ARG A 217 -13.28 9.21 31.78
CA ARG A 217 -11.87 8.83 32.05
C ARG A 217 -11.56 7.36 31.72
N PHE A 218 -12.54 6.47 31.93
CA PHE A 218 -12.41 5.03 31.69
C PHE A 218 -13.64 4.53 30.92
N PRO A 219 -13.64 4.68 29.57
CA PRO A 219 -14.74 4.24 28.74
C PRO A 219 -14.97 2.73 28.90
N GLN A 220 -16.23 2.32 28.99
CA GLN A 220 -16.57 0.90 28.94
C GLN A 220 -16.44 0.41 27.50
N LEU A 221 -15.75 -0.70 27.32
CA LEU A 221 -15.53 -1.31 26.01
C LEU A 221 -16.24 -2.66 25.92
N ALA A 222 -16.60 -3.05 24.70
CA ALA A 222 -17.05 -4.40 24.39
C ALA A 222 -16.04 -5.47 24.88
N ALA A 223 -16.53 -6.70 25.06
CA ALA A 223 -15.68 -7.83 25.46
C ALA A 223 -14.52 -8.05 24.47
N GLY A 224 -13.39 -8.57 24.98
CA GLY A 224 -12.16 -8.77 24.19
C GLY A 224 -12.36 -9.43 22.83
N PRO A 225 -13.08 -10.56 22.72
CA PRO A 225 -13.32 -11.20 21.43
C PRO A 225 -14.01 -10.29 20.40
N GLU A 226 -14.94 -9.44 20.85
CA GLU A 226 -15.64 -8.52 19.95
C GLU A 226 -14.72 -7.41 19.46
N ARG A 227 -13.86 -6.88 20.35
CA ARG A 227 -12.84 -5.89 19.96
C ARG A 227 -11.86 -6.46 18.93
N ALA A 228 -11.46 -7.73 19.08
CA ALA A 228 -10.60 -8.41 18.12
C ALA A 228 -11.29 -8.62 16.76
N ARG A 229 -12.58 -8.97 16.75
CA ARG A 229 -13.36 -9.08 15.50
C ARG A 229 -13.46 -7.75 14.77
N ARG A 230 -13.71 -6.65 15.48
CA ARG A 230 -13.75 -5.30 14.89
C ARG A 230 -12.42 -4.90 14.28
N LEU A 231 -11.31 -5.17 14.98
CA LEU A 231 -9.97 -4.97 14.44
C LEU A 231 -9.71 -5.75 13.16
N ALA A 232 -10.09 -7.03 13.13
CA ALA A 232 -9.92 -7.86 11.94
C ALA A 232 -10.85 -7.44 10.78
N LYS A 233 -12.04 -6.90 11.09
CA LYS A 233 -13.04 -6.49 10.11
C LYS A 233 -12.68 -5.18 9.41
N ASP A 234 -12.04 -4.24 10.10
CA ASP A 234 -11.71 -2.91 9.59
C ASP A 234 -10.21 -2.60 9.67
N PRO A 235 -9.38 -3.23 8.80
CA PRO A 235 -7.94 -2.97 8.77
C PRO A 235 -7.61 -1.52 8.36
N VAL A 236 -8.50 -0.83 7.64
CA VAL A 236 -8.31 0.58 7.28
C VAL A 236 -8.44 1.46 8.51
N ALA A 237 -9.49 1.27 9.33
CA ALA A 237 -9.61 1.99 10.60
C ALA A 237 -8.43 1.71 11.55
N ALA A 238 -7.83 0.52 11.47
CA ALA A 238 -6.62 0.19 12.25
C ALA A 238 -5.40 0.99 11.79
N ALA A 239 -5.23 1.15 10.48
CA ALA A 239 -4.19 2.00 9.90
C ALA A 239 -4.40 3.48 10.23
N ASP A 240 -5.64 3.97 10.11
CA ASP A 240 -6.03 5.34 10.48
C ASP A 240 -5.73 5.60 11.97
N PHE A 241 -6.06 4.64 12.84
CA PHE A 241 -5.76 4.73 14.27
C PHE A 241 -4.26 4.77 14.55
N PHE A 242 -3.45 3.98 13.84
CA PHE A 242 -2.01 4.00 13.98
C PHE A 242 -1.44 5.37 13.58
N ASP A 243 -1.79 5.88 12.39
CA ASP A 243 -1.35 7.19 11.91
C ASP A 243 -1.77 8.33 12.87
N PHE A 244 -3.04 8.33 13.29
CA PHE A 244 -3.55 9.26 14.29
C PHE A 244 -2.77 9.20 15.59
N SER A 245 -2.52 8.00 16.12
CA SER A 245 -1.80 7.82 17.39
C SER A 245 -0.37 8.32 17.32
N ILE A 246 0.35 8.04 16.22
CA ILE A 246 1.71 8.52 16.03
C ILE A 246 1.73 10.05 15.94
N LYS A 247 0.85 10.66 15.12
CA LYS A 247 0.75 12.12 15.02
C LYS A 247 0.44 12.77 16.36
N CYS A 248 -0.54 12.25 17.09
CA CYS A 248 -0.87 12.75 18.42
C CYS A 248 0.28 12.64 19.42
N ILE A 249 1.07 11.56 19.37
CA ILE A 249 2.26 11.44 20.24
C ILE A 249 3.27 12.53 19.88
N PHE A 250 3.56 12.73 18.60
CA PHE A 250 4.53 13.74 18.18
C PHE A 250 4.05 15.17 18.49
N GLU A 251 2.80 15.49 18.21
CA GLU A 251 2.23 16.82 18.45
C GLU A 251 2.05 17.09 19.95
N CYS A 252 1.35 16.21 20.66
CA CYS A 252 0.92 16.49 22.04
C CYS A 252 1.98 16.14 23.07
N LEU A 253 2.76 15.07 22.86
CA LEU A 253 3.74 14.58 23.84
C LEU A 253 5.13 15.12 23.56
N PHE A 254 5.56 15.11 22.30
CA PHE A 254 6.88 15.60 21.90
C PHE A 254 6.89 17.06 21.46
N GLY A 255 5.72 17.69 21.34
CA GLY A 255 5.60 19.10 20.99
C GLY A 255 6.14 19.41 19.60
N TRP A 256 5.95 18.51 18.63
CA TRP A 256 6.35 18.70 17.23
C TRP A 256 5.25 19.40 16.42
N ASP A 257 5.62 20.40 15.63
CA ASP A 257 4.74 21.07 14.68
C ASP A 257 5.02 20.56 13.26
N TYR A 258 4.08 19.78 12.71
CA TYR A 258 4.19 19.26 11.34
C TYR A 258 4.07 20.33 10.25
N GLY A 259 3.40 21.46 10.53
CA GLY A 259 3.29 22.57 9.58
C GLY A 259 4.60 23.34 9.44
N ARG A 260 5.34 23.49 10.53
CA ARG A 260 6.63 24.19 10.57
C ARG A 260 7.84 23.27 10.43
N ASN A 261 7.66 21.96 10.60
CA ASN A 261 8.73 20.96 10.68
C ASN A 261 9.79 21.30 11.73
N GLU A 262 9.34 21.74 12.90
CA GLU A 262 10.18 22.07 14.05
C GLU A 262 9.44 21.79 15.36
N SER A 263 10.17 21.78 16.47
CA SER A 263 9.51 21.77 17.78
C SER A 263 8.78 23.08 18.07
N SER A 264 7.63 22.95 18.73
CA SER A 264 6.91 24.05 19.34
C SER A 264 7.80 24.85 20.31
N GLU A 265 7.42 26.11 20.54
CA GLU A 265 8.15 27.03 21.43
C GLU A 265 8.31 26.52 22.87
N ARG A 266 7.41 25.65 23.33
CA ARG A 266 7.47 25.05 24.67
C ARG A 266 8.27 23.74 24.71
N GLY A 267 8.52 23.11 23.56
CA GLY A 267 9.01 21.75 23.48
C GLY A 267 8.01 20.72 24.01
N GLY A 268 8.42 19.46 24.05
CA GLY A 268 7.66 18.37 24.64
C GLY A 268 8.37 17.73 25.84
N ILE A 269 7.94 16.52 26.21
CA ILE A 269 8.55 15.78 27.34
C ILE A 269 10.03 15.43 27.11
N LEU A 270 10.48 15.45 25.85
CA LEU A 270 11.87 15.20 25.45
C LEU A 270 12.65 16.51 25.22
N GLY A 271 12.07 17.67 25.57
CA GLY A 271 12.59 18.98 25.23
C GLY A 271 12.26 19.37 23.78
N HIS A 272 13.14 20.16 23.15
CA HIS A 272 13.00 20.53 21.75
C HIS A 272 13.68 19.49 20.86
N LEU A 273 12.90 18.91 19.95
CA LEU A 273 13.39 18.05 18.90
C LEU A 273 13.98 18.90 17.77
N ASP A 274 15.26 18.70 17.47
CA ASP A 274 15.93 19.32 16.31
C ASP A 274 15.59 18.61 14.99
N ALA A 275 15.37 17.28 15.05
CA ALA A 275 14.91 16.46 13.95
C ALA A 275 14.41 15.10 14.46
N PHE A 276 13.57 14.44 13.67
CA PHE A 276 13.30 13.01 13.82
C PHE A 276 13.24 12.33 12.45
N TYR A 277 13.39 11.01 12.45
CA TYR A 277 13.19 10.17 11.28
C TYR A 277 12.36 8.97 11.71
N GLY A 278 11.22 8.75 11.06
CA GLY A 278 10.26 7.71 11.42
C GLY A 278 10.00 6.75 10.27
N THR A 279 9.88 5.47 10.57
CA THR A 279 9.48 4.43 9.63
C THR A 279 8.40 3.58 10.24
N ALA A 280 7.37 3.22 9.47
CA ALA A 280 6.38 2.22 9.82
C ALA A 280 6.63 0.96 8.98
N GLU A 281 6.40 -0.21 9.58
CA GLU A 281 6.42 -1.51 8.91
C GLU A 281 5.01 -2.08 8.76
#